data_AF-A0A6J8AP35-F1
#
_entry.id   AF-A0A6J8AP35-F1
#
_cell.length_a   1.000
_cell.length_b   1.000
_cell.length_c   1.000
_cell.angle_alpha   90.00
_cell.angle_beta   90.00
_cell.angle_gamma   90.00
#
_symmetry.space_group_name_H-M   'P 1'
#
loop_
_entity.id
_entity.type
_entity.pdbx_description
1 polymer ?
#
loop_
_entity_poly.entity_id
_entity_poly.type
_entity_poly.pdbx_seq_one_letter_code
_entity_poly.pdbx_strand_id
1 'polypeptide(L)'
;MSLGECLKVFRRKRRNRRIALQEQVSSGVLRYFSDQEYDILTTDQLTSRYLRIGQKPPAGTLSDKIEHLKRTERTRKIKLWHDHSSILNHSYVCFTISWLYDPANYFTDIEYQEKYTDRKPINVQGIVEKPKLYIFGQSGSSNREQSSYTAIRIEDLQILSEPITADNGNINIFDVIRVFSGGGLARQFEIGQQRGGKYPCVCGVHANDHGTFVICYGISPLTLDERVGKIKSTRSFDELKKGSLNPFQNLKNDDLIEELESRDINIHNMLRPELQKNLSTLLHGICRQPALMTTTPTLSTYHLNLNNYEIFGMEPLPPI
;
A
#
# COMPACT_ATOMS: atom_id res chain seq x y z
N MET A 1 28.81 3.30 19.05
CA MET A 1 28.47 2.26 18.06
C MET A 1 27.95 2.96 16.82
N SER A 2 28.60 2.76 15.68
CA SER A 2 28.22 3.37 14.42
C SER A 2 26.87 2.81 13.97
N LEU A 3 26.00 3.66 13.44
CA LEU A 3 24.66 3.33 12.90
C LEU A 3 24.72 2.47 11.61
N GLY A 4 25.84 1.81 11.33
CA GLY A 4 26.16 1.20 10.04
C GLY A 4 25.96 -0.31 9.92
N GLU A 5 25.74 -1.06 11.01
CA GLU A 5 25.76 -2.53 10.96
C GLU A 5 24.54 -3.18 11.64
N CYS A 6 23.32 -2.92 11.12
CA CYS A 6 22.22 -3.85 11.40
C CYS A 6 21.13 -3.96 10.34
N LEU A 7 21.48 -3.72 9.06
CA LEU A 7 20.55 -3.99 7.96
C LEU A 7 20.73 -5.44 7.49
N LYS A 8 20.00 -6.40 8.08
CA LYS A 8 19.89 -7.75 7.52
C LYS A 8 18.71 -7.77 6.53
N VAL A 9 18.99 -7.49 5.25
CA VAL A 9 17.96 -7.56 4.21
C VAL A 9 17.77 -9.01 3.80
N PHE A 10 16.67 -9.62 4.23
CA PHE A 10 16.34 -11.00 3.87
C PHE A 10 15.38 -11.04 2.68
N ARG A 11 15.85 -11.51 1.53
CA ARG A 11 15.02 -11.81 0.34
C ARG A 11 14.25 -10.58 -0.19
N ARG A 12 14.96 -9.69 -0.89
CA ARG A 12 14.40 -8.51 -1.60
C ARG A 12 13.14 -8.86 -2.42
N LYS A 13 12.23 -7.89 -2.62
CA LYS A 13 10.93 -8.12 -3.30
C LYS A 13 11.10 -8.88 -4.62
N ARG A 14 12.12 -8.54 -5.44
CA ARG A 14 12.42 -9.22 -6.71
C ARG A 14 12.55 -10.74 -6.58
N ARG A 15 13.25 -11.21 -5.54
CA ARG A 15 13.42 -12.65 -5.29
C ARG A 15 12.11 -13.29 -4.83
N ASN A 16 11.38 -12.62 -3.94
CA ASN A 16 10.09 -13.13 -3.46
C ASN A 16 9.05 -13.22 -4.60
N ARG A 17 9.04 -12.28 -5.56
CA ARG A 17 8.17 -12.33 -6.75
C ARG A 17 8.34 -13.61 -7.55
N ARG A 18 9.60 -13.98 -7.82
CA ARG A 18 9.95 -15.20 -8.58
C ARG A 18 9.61 -16.47 -7.81
N ILE A 19 9.98 -16.53 -6.53
CA ILE A 19 9.66 -17.68 -5.66
C ILE A 19 8.14 -17.88 -5.58
N ALA A 20 7.38 -16.81 -5.32
CA ALA A 20 5.93 -16.90 -5.23
C ALA A 20 5.29 -17.30 -6.57
N LEU A 21 5.77 -16.76 -7.69
CA LEU A 21 5.29 -17.20 -9.01
C LEU A 21 5.57 -18.69 -9.25
N GLN A 22 6.80 -19.15 -8.96
CA GLN A 22 7.17 -20.57 -9.11
C GLN A 22 6.30 -21.48 -8.24
N GLU A 23 6.11 -21.13 -6.97
CA GLU A 23 5.23 -21.87 -6.06
C GLU A 23 3.79 -21.92 -6.61
N GLN A 24 3.21 -20.76 -6.97
CA GLN A 24 1.84 -20.67 -7.47
C GLN A 24 1.62 -21.42 -8.79
N VAL A 25 2.60 -21.39 -9.70
CA VAL A 25 2.58 -22.18 -10.94
C VAL A 25 2.68 -23.68 -10.62
N SER A 26 3.62 -24.07 -9.77
CA SER A 26 3.82 -25.48 -9.39
C SER A 26 2.61 -26.09 -8.66
N SER A 27 1.93 -25.28 -7.84
CA SER A 27 0.70 -25.68 -7.16
C SER A 27 -0.52 -25.68 -8.10
N GLY A 28 -0.42 -25.14 -9.32
CA GLY A 28 -1.51 -25.09 -10.28
C GLY A 28 -2.64 -24.10 -9.93
N VAL A 29 -2.41 -23.21 -8.97
CA VAL A 29 -3.43 -22.27 -8.46
C VAL A 29 -3.56 -21.01 -9.33
N LEU A 30 -2.53 -20.68 -10.11
CA LEU A 30 -2.51 -19.50 -10.96
C LEU A 30 -3.31 -19.74 -12.25
N ARG A 31 -4.20 -18.81 -12.57
CA ARG A 31 -4.80 -18.65 -13.90
C ARG A 31 -3.89 -17.76 -14.72
N TYR A 32 -3.37 -18.29 -15.80
CA TYR A 32 -2.66 -17.49 -16.77
C TYR A 32 -2.90 -18.10 -18.14
N PHE A 33 -3.17 -17.22 -19.10
CA PHE A 33 -3.50 -17.58 -20.47
C PHE A 33 -2.38 -17.07 -21.38
N SER A 34 -2.05 -17.86 -22.41
CA SER A 34 -1.15 -17.48 -23.50
C SER A 34 -1.74 -16.36 -24.34
N ASP A 35 -0.91 -15.70 -25.14
CA ASP A 35 -1.38 -14.65 -26.07
C ASP A 35 -2.37 -15.22 -27.09
N GLN A 36 -2.11 -16.43 -27.59
CA GLN A 36 -2.97 -17.14 -28.54
C GLN A 36 -4.38 -17.40 -27.97
N GLU A 37 -4.49 -17.71 -26.67
CA GLU A 37 -5.78 -17.89 -26.01
C GLU A 37 -6.59 -16.59 -25.92
N TYR A 38 -5.94 -15.42 -25.90
CA TYR A 38 -6.62 -14.13 -25.99
C TYR A 38 -7.03 -13.79 -27.42
N ASP A 39 -6.23 -14.18 -28.42
CA ASP A 39 -6.50 -13.87 -29.82
C ASP A 39 -7.75 -14.60 -30.36
N ILE A 40 -8.05 -15.78 -29.82
CA ILE A 40 -9.22 -16.59 -30.24
C ILE A 40 -10.46 -16.39 -29.36
N LEU A 41 -10.44 -15.43 -28.44
CA LEU A 41 -11.46 -15.28 -27.41
C LEU A 41 -12.80 -14.81 -28.02
N THR A 42 -13.87 -15.56 -27.80
CA THR A 42 -15.20 -15.18 -28.31
C THR A 42 -15.83 -14.07 -27.44
N THR A 43 -16.82 -13.36 -27.99
CA THR A 43 -17.55 -12.31 -27.24
C THR A 43 -18.26 -12.85 -26.00
N ASP A 44 -18.78 -14.08 -26.07
CA ASP A 44 -19.43 -14.74 -24.94
C ASP A 44 -18.40 -15.08 -23.84
N GLN A 45 -17.26 -15.66 -24.23
CA GLN A 45 -16.16 -15.95 -23.31
C GLN A 45 -15.60 -14.68 -22.65
N LEU A 46 -15.47 -13.60 -23.42
CA LEU A 46 -15.07 -12.30 -22.91
C LEU A 46 -16.03 -11.82 -21.82
N THR A 47 -17.33 -11.88 -22.11
CA THR A 47 -18.39 -11.46 -21.19
C THR A 47 -18.38 -12.31 -19.91
N SER A 48 -18.26 -13.64 -20.03
CA SER A 48 -18.16 -14.54 -18.89
C SER A 48 -16.93 -14.25 -18.03
N ARG A 49 -15.77 -13.94 -18.63
CA ARG A 49 -14.57 -13.57 -17.87
C ARG A 49 -14.71 -12.24 -17.14
N TYR A 50 -15.34 -11.23 -17.77
CA TYR A 50 -15.65 -9.96 -17.11
C TYR A 50 -16.62 -10.13 -15.93
N LEU A 51 -17.66 -10.95 -16.09
CA LEU A 51 -18.57 -11.29 -15.01
C LEU A 51 -17.83 -11.96 -13.83
N ARG A 52 -16.92 -12.90 -14.11
CA ARG A 52 -16.13 -13.58 -13.07
C ARG A 52 -15.27 -12.61 -12.26
N ILE A 53 -14.63 -11.64 -12.90
CA ILE A 53 -13.80 -10.64 -12.21
C ILE A 53 -14.62 -9.52 -11.55
N GLY A 54 -15.95 -9.54 -11.68
CA GLY A 54 -16.85 -8.54 -11.13
C GLY A 54 -16.68 -7.15 -11.76
N GLN A 55 -16.15 -7.07 -12.98
CA GLN A 55 -15.91 -5.80 -13.67
C GLN A 55 -16.75 -5.71 -14.94
N LYS A 56 -17.18 -4.51 -15.29
CA LYS A 56 -17.79 -4.25 -16.59
C LYS A 56 -16.70 -4.07 -17.66
N PRO A 57 -16.90 -4.57 -18.89
CA PRO A 57 -15.98 -4.27 -19.98
C PRO A 57 -15.85 -2.76 -20.18
N PRO A 58 -14.64 -2.24 -20.44
CA PRO A 58 -14.47 -0.83 -20.76
C PRO A 58 -15.22 -0.47 -22.05
N ALA A 59 -15.57 0.81 -22.19
CA ALA A 59 -16.00 1.34 -23.47
C ALA A 59 -14.84 1.27 -24.48
N GLY A 60 -15.13 0.97 -25.74
CA GLY A 60 -14.11 0.82 -26.79
C GLY A 60 -14.34 -0.40 -27.67
N THR A 61 -13.32 -0.70 -28.46
CA THR A 61 -13.28 -1.82 -29.41
C THR A 61 -13.17 -3.17 -28.70
N LEU A 62 -13.36 -4.27 -29.44
CA LEU A 62 -13.13 -5.61 -28.90
C LEU A 62 -11.66 -5.80 -28.47
N SER A 63 -10.73 -5.24 -29.24
CA SER A 63 -9.29 -5.24 -28.95
C SER A 63 -9.01 -4.58 -27.60
N ASP A 64 -9.58 -3.39 -27.34
CA ASP A 64 -9.37 -2.65 -26.08
C ASP A 64 -9.86 -3.45 -24.87
N LYS A 65 -10.98 -4.16 -25.02
CA LYS A 65 -11.54 -5.03 -23.97
C LYS A 65 -10.65 -6.25 -23.73
N ILE A 66 -10.14 -6.88 -24.78
CA ILE A 66 -9.24 -8.03 -24.66
C ILE A 66 -7.93 -7.59 -23.98
N GLU A 67 -7.35 -6.47 -24.39
CA GLU A 67 -6.12 -5.93 -23.79
C GLU A 67 -6.32 -5.59 -22.32
N HIS A 68 -7.43 -4.93 -21.97
CA HIS A 68 -7.77 -4.65 -20.59
C HIS A 68 -7.92 -5.93 -19.75
N LEU A 69 -8.64 -6.93 -20.26
CA LEU A 69 -8.81 -8.21 -19.59
C LEU A 69 -7.46 -8.91 -19.39
N LYS A 70 -6.64 -8.99 -20.45
CA LYS A 70 -5.28 -9.56 -20.43
C LYS A 70 -4.41 -8.88 -19.38
N ARG A 71 -4.45 -7.55 -19.31
CA ARG A 71 -3.72 -6.79 -18.28
C ARG A 71 -4.21 -7.14 -16.88
N THR A 72 -5.51 -7.22 -16.65
CA THR A 72 -6.10 -7.55 -15.34
C THR A 72 -5.75 -8.97 -14.90
N GLU A 73 -5.95 -9.97 -15.77
CA GLU A 73 -5.67 -11.38 -15.48
C GLU A 73 -4.16 -11.65 -15.32
N ARG A 74 -3.28 -10.83 -15.91
CA ARG A 74 -1.81 -10.94 -15.76
C ARG A 74 -1.22 -10.06 -14.67
N THR A 75 -2.00 -9.26 -13.96
CA THR A 75 -1.50 -8.39 -12.90
C THR A 75 -1.92 -8.90 -11.54
N ARG A 76 -0.97 -9.45 -10.77
CA ARG A 76 -1.21 -9.87 -9.39
C ARG A 76 -1.07 -8.69 -8.43
N LYS A 77 -1.79 -8.75 -7.32
CA LYS A 77 -1.83 -7.68 -6.30
C LYS A 77 -1.02 -8.10 -5.08
N ILE A 78 -0.14 -7.22 -4.60
CA ILE A 78 0.70 -7.43 -3.42
C ILE A 78 0.09 -6.73 -2.20
N LYS A 79 0.04 -7.45 -1.08
CA LYS A 79 -0.20 -6.92 0.25
C LYS A 79 1.14 -6.78 0.98
N LEU A 80 1.38 -5.60 1.54
CA LEU A 80 2.49 -5.34 2.46
C LEU A 80 1.97 -5.42 3.89
N TRP A 81 2.78 -5.98 4.79
CA TRP A 81 2.54 -5.93 6.22
C TRP A 81 3.84 -5.63 6.95
N HIS A 82 3.76 -4.88 8.04
CA HIS A 82 4.90 -4.76 8.95
C HIS A 82 4.46 -4.63 10.40
N ASP A 83 5.38 -5.04 11.27
CA ASP A 83 5.25 -4.85 12.70
C ASP A 83 6.61 -4.69 13.38
N HIS A 84 6.57 -4.17 14.59
CA HIS A 84 7.72 -4.03 15.47
C HIS A 84 7.60 -4.97 16.65
N SER A 85 8.71 -5.58 17.02
CA SER A 85 8.76 -6.45 18.18
C SER A 85 10.12 -6.37 18.86
N SER A 86 10.13 -6.60 20.17
CA SER A 86 11.36 -6.72 20.94
C SER A 86 11.70 -8.20 21.09
N ILE A 87 12.90 -8.59 20.65
CA ILE A 87 13.43 -9.95 20.76
C ILE A 87 14.76 -9.84 21.50
N LEU A 88 14.91 -10.57 22.62
CA LEU A 88 16.13 -10.58 23.43
C LEU A 88 16.63 -9.17 23.78
N ASN A 89 15.74 -8.28 24.25
CA ASN A 89 16.03 -6.88 24.59
C ASN A 89 16.50 -5.99 23.42
N HIS A 90 16.37 -6.45 22.18
CA HIS A 90 16.63 -5.65 21.00
C HIS A 90 15.33 -5.45 20.21
N SER A 91 15.09 -4.23 19.74
CA SER A 91 13.93 -3.92 18.91
C SER A 91 14.21 -4.26 17.45
N TYR A 92 13.26 -4.93 16.80
CA TYR A 92 13.31 -5.33 15.40
C TYR A 92 12.06 -4.84 14.67
N VAL A 93 12.23 -4.63 13.37
CA VAL A 93 11.13 -4.46 12.43
C VAL A 93 11.07 -5.66 11.49
N CYS A 94 9.87 -6.17 11.28
CA CYS A 94 9.59 -7.24 10.33
C CYS A 94 8.64 -6.70 9.26
N PHE A 95 9.07 -6.71 8.01
CA PHE A 95 8.21 -6.51 6.86
C PHE A 95 7.98 -7.86 6.18
N THR A 96 6.72 -8.14 5.87
CA THR A 96 6.31 -9.27 5.05
C THR A 96 5.56 -8.78 3.83
N ILE A 97 5.59 -9.60 2.78
CA ILE A 97 4.75 -9.43 1.61
C ILE A 97 3.95 -10.69 1.39
N SER A 98 2.73 -10.55 0.92
CA SER A 98 1.94 -11.65 0.38
C SER A 98 1.26 -11.20 -0.91
N TRP A 99 0.76 -12.14 -1.69
CA TRP A 99 -0.14 -11.82 -2.77
C TRP A 99 -1.57 -11.81 -2.22
N LEU A 100 -2.43 -11.01 -2.82
CA LEU A 100 -3.86 -11.05 -2.53
C LEU A 100 -4.51 -12.06 -3.47
N TYR A 101 -5.39 -12.87 -2.91
CA TYR A 101 -6.25 -13.71 -3.72
C TYR A 101 -7.19 -12.84 -4.54
N ASP A 102 -7.30 -13.18 -5.82
CA ASP A 102 -8.14 -12.50 -6.80
C ASP A 102 -8.62 -13.52 -7.83
N PRO A 103 -9.94 -13.72 -7.98
CA PRO A 103 -10.51 -14.62 -9.00
C PRO A 103 -10.11 -14.28 -10.45
N ALA A 104 -9.58 -13.08 -10.71
CA ALA A 104 -8.98 -12.73 -12.00
C ALA A 104 -7.67 -13.49 -12.26
N ASN A 105 -6.86 -13.71 -11.22
CA ASN A 105 -5.53 -14.30 -11.33
C ASN A 105 -5.46 -15.75 -10.83
N TYR A 106 -6.42 -16.21 -10.02
CA TYR A 106 -6.36 -17.52 -9.35
C TYR A 106 -7.67 -18.30 -9.48
N PHE A 107 -7.56 -19.63 -9.41
CA PHE A 107 -8.73 -20.51 -9.32
C PHE A 107 -9.39 -20.41 -7.94
N THR A 108 -10.71 -20.55 -7.87
CA THR A 108 -11.37 -20.87 -6.60
C THR A 108 -11.08 -22.32 -6.20
N ASP A 109 -11.35 -22.67 -4.95
CA ASP A 109 -11.21 -24.05 -4.45
C ASP A 109 -12.06 -25.04 -5.28
N ILE A 110 -13.25 -24.61 -5.70
CA ILE A 110 -14.17 -25.41 -6.54
C ILE A 110 -13.55 -25.63 -7.92
N GLU A 111 -13.16 -24.56 -8.61
CA GLU A 111 -12.61 -24.64 -9.97
C GLU A 111 -11.26 -25.39 -9.98
N TYR A 112 -10.49 -25.31 -8.90
CA TYR A 112 -9.27 -26.09 -8.73
C TYR A 112 -9.58 -27.59 -8.64
N GLN A 113 -10.60 -27.98 -7.85
CA GLN A 113 -11.00 -29.38 -7.71
C GLN A 113 -11.61 -29.95 -8.99
N GLU A 114 -12.38 -29.15 -9.73
CA GLU A 114 -12.92 -29.53 -11.04
C GLU A 114 -11.81 -29.76 -12.06
N LYS A 115 -10.75 -28.93 -12.03
CA LYS A 115 -9.61 -29.02 -12.95
C LYS A 115 -8.67 -30.19 -12.60
N TYR A 116 -8.47 -30.46 -11.32
CA TYR A 116 -7.53 -31.46 -10.82
C TYR A 116 -8.26 -32.50 -9.96
N THR A 117 -9.07 -33.34 -10.61
CA THR A 117 -9.92 -34.34 -9.95
C THR A 117 -9.13 -35.42 -9.20
N ASP A 118 -7.87 -35.64 -9.60
CA ASP A 118 -6.92 -36.59 -9.02
C ASP A 118 -6.15 -36.02 -7.81
N ARG A 119 -6.23 -34.70 -7.57
CA ARG A 119 -5.51 -34.03 -6.47
C ARG A 119 -6.38 -33.90 -5.24
N LYS A 120 -5.72 -33.82 -4.08
CA LYS A 120 -6.38 -33.51 -2.82
C LYS A 120 -6.95 -32.09 -2.87
N PRO A 121 -8.12 -31.84 -2.25
CA PRO A 121 -8.64 -30.49 -2.05
C PRO A 121 -7.60 -29.61 -1.34
N ILE A 122 -7.52 -28.36 -1.76
CA ILE A 122 -6.63 -27.35 -1.19
C ILE A 122 -7.41 -26.08 -0.90
N ASN A 123 -6.91 -25.26 0.03
CA ASN A 123 -7.33 -23.88 0.19
C ASN A 123 -6.44 -23.00 -0.71
N VAL A 124 -6.97 -22.58 -1.86
CA VAL A 124 -6.23 -21.79 -2.84
C VAL A 124 -5.85 -20.43 -2.26
N GLN A 125 -6.77 -19.75 -1.58
CA GLN A 125 -6.49 -18.46 -0.95
C GLN A 125 -5.35 -18.59 0.07
N GLY A 126 -5.36 -19.62 0.91
CA GLY A 126 -4.31 -19.86 1.91
C GLY A 126 -2.93 -20.09 1.31
N ILE A 127 -2.85 -20.71 0.12
CA ILE A 127 -1.59 -20.90 -0.61
C ILE A 127 -1.11 -19.57 -1.22
N VAL A 128 -2.02 -18.82 -1.86
CA VAL A 128 -1.71 -17.55 -2.53
C VAL A 128 -1.29 -16.47 -1.53
N GLU A 129 -2.01 -16.36 -0.43
CA GLU A 129 -1.83 -15.30 0.56
C GLU A 129 -0.78 -15.64 1.63
N LYS A 130 -0.05 -16.76 1.46
CA LYS A 130 1.01 -17.16 2.37
C LYS A 130 2.08 -16.07 2.48
N PRO A 131 2.30 -15.50 3.68
CA PRO A 131 3.23 -14.40 3.85
C PRO A 131 4.67 -14.85 3.62
N LYS A 132 5.46 -13.97 2.99
CA LYS A 132 6.89 -14.13 2.73
C LYS A 132 7.66 -13.04 3.46
N LEU A 133 8.72 -13.43 4.16
CA LEU A 133 9.63 -12.48 4.79
C LEU A 133 10.28 -11.60 3.72
N TYR A 134 10.27 -10.28 3.96
CA TYR A 134 10.79 -9.29 3.01
C TYR A 134 11.92 -8.44 3.60
N ILE A 135 11.76 -7.92 4.80
CA ILE A 135 12.83 -7.20 5.52
C ILE A 135 12.76 -7.62 6.98
N PHE A 136 13.89 -7.95 7.58
CA PHE A 136 13.98 -8.19 9.01
C PHE A 136 15.25 -7.59 9.56
N GLY A 137 15.14 -6.46 10.26
CA GLY A 137 16.29 -5.71 10.71
C GLY A 137 16.08 -5.16 12.11
N GLN A 138 17.18 -4.89 12.79
CA GLN A 138 17.13 -4.22 14.08
C GLN A 138 16.69 -2.78 13.85
N SER A 139 15.67 -2.34 14.57
CA SER A 139 15.10 -1.00 14.45
C SER A 139 14.53 -0.61 15.80
N GLY A 140 14.99 0.51 16.34
CA GLY A 140 14.22 1.14 17.40
C GLY A 140 12.85 1.60 16.89
N SER A 141 11.98 1.97 17.83
CA SER A 141 10.59 2.31 17.55
C SER A 141 10.42 3.73 16.99
N SER A 142 11.49 4.53 16.85
CA SER A 142 11.37 5.91 16.38
C SER A 142 11.05 6.01 14.89
N ASN A 143 10.37 7.09 14.46
CA ASN A 143 10.09 7.34 13.04
C ASN A 143 11.38 7.38 12.21
N ARG A 144 12.47 7.91 12.77
CA ARG A 144 13.77 8.02 12.10
C ARG A 144 14.36 6.65 11.80
N GLU A 145 14.41 5.77 12.80
CA GLU A 145 14.95 4.41 12.62
C GLU A 145 14.10 3.60 11.65
N GLN A 146 12.77 3.70 11.73
CA GLN A 146 11.89 3.01 10.80
C GLN A 146 12.04 3.50 9.36
N SER A 147 12.24 4.81 9.18
CA SER A 147 12.44 5.41 7.85
C SER A 147 13.76 4.99 7.21
N SER A 148 14.72 4.43 7.96
CA SER A 148 15.96 3.89 7.39
C SER A 148 15.71 2.74 6.40
N TYR A 149 14.56 2.05 6.52
CA TYR A 149 14.14 0.99 5.60
C TYR A 149 13.36 1.50 4.39
N THR A 150 13.05 2.80 4.30
CA THR A 150 12.25 3.35 3.18
C THR A 150 13.00 3.28 1.85
N ALA A 151 14.28 3.65 1.82
CA ALA A 151 15.03 3.76 0.57
C ALA A 151 15.06 2.42 -0.20
N ILE A 152 15.36 1.31 0.50
CA ILE A 152 15.35 -0.02 -0.09
C ILE A 152 13.95 -0.46 -0.52
N ARG A 153 12.91 -0.05 0.21
CA ARG A 153 11.51 -0.32 -0.16
C ARG A 153 11.14 0.37 -1.47
N ILE A 154 11.60 1.59 -1.69
CA ILE A 154 11.38 2.38 -2.91
C ILE A 154 12.15 1.80 -4.09
N GLU A 155 13.41 1.45 -3.92
CA GLU A 155 14.18 0.76 -4.98
C GLU A 155 13.46 -0.52 -5.41
N ASP A 156 12.96 -1.30 -4.46
CA ASP A 156 12.18 -2.50 -4.75
C ASP A 156 10.80 -2.23 -5.39
N LEU A 157 10.20 -1.04 -5.17
CA LEU A 157 8.96 -0.63 -5.84
C LEU A 157 9.19 -0.34 -7.32
N GLN A 158 10.30 0.31 -7.64
CA GLN A 158 10.64 0.65 -9.02
C GLN A 158 10.76 -0.63 -9.88
N ILE A 159 11.34 -1.69 -9.31
CA ILE A 159 11.46 -3.01 -9.95
C ILE A 159 10.09 -3.68 -10.20
N LEU A 160 9.01 -3.28 -9.53
CA LEU A 160 7.67 -3.86 -9.77
C LEU A 160 7.12 -3.55 -11.17
N SER A 161 7.62 -2.48 -11.81
CA SER A 161 7.27 -2.15 -13.19
C SER A 161 7.74 -3.21 -14.19
N GLU A 162 8.78 -3.98 -13.84
CA GLU A 162 9.30 -5.06 -14.69
C GLU A 162 8.40 -6.31 -14.59
N PRO A 163 8.01 -6.94 -15.71
CA PRO A 163 7.32 -8.22 -15.69
C PRO A 163 8.24 -9.35 -15.19
N ILE A 164 7.62 -10.40 -14.66
CA ILE A 164 8.23 -11.71 -14.42
C ILE A 164 7.57 -12.73 -15.35
N THR A 165 8.34 -13.66 -15.87
CA THR A 165 7.84 -14.65 -16.84
C THR A 165 7.39 -15.94 -16.15
N ALA A 166 6.19 -16.41 -16.51
CA ALA A 166 5.73 -17.77 -16.27
C ALA A 166 5.97 -18.64 -17.52
N ASP A 167 5.75 -19.95 -17.38
CA ASP A 167 5.79 -20.93 -18.48
C ASP A 167 7.05 -20.81 -19.36
N ASN A 168 8.22 -21.03 -18.75
CA ASN A 168 9.53 -21.01 -19.42
C ASN A 168 9.86 -19.73 -20.22
N GLY A 169 9.18 -18.61 -19.96
CA GLY A 169 9.44 -17.34 -20.65
C GLY A 169 8.28 -16.81 -21.49
N ASN A 170 7.23 -17.61 -21.69
CA ASN A 170 6.19 -17.29 -22.67
C ASN A 170 5.16 -16.26 -22.18
N ILE A 171 4.95 -16.16 -20.87
CA ILE A 171 3.82 -15.39 -20.31
C ILE A 171 4.32 -14.36 -19.31
N ASN A 172 4.12 -13.09 -19.64
CA ASN A 172 4.47 -11.97 -18.77
C ASN A 172 3.42 -11.76 -17.68
N ILE A 173 3.86 -11.81 -16.43
CA ILE A 173 3.07 -11.54 -15.23
C ILE A 173 3.60 -10.28 -14.56
N PHE A 174 2.69 -9.40 -14.18
CA PHE A 174 2.97 -8.13 -13.52
C PHE A 174 2.56 -8.19 -12.05
N ASP A 175 3.19 -7.35 -11.22
CA ASP A 175 2.83 -7.22 -9.82
C ASP A 175 2.63 -5.74 -9.48
N VAL A 176 1.57 -5.41 -8.75
CA VAL A 176 1.31 -4.07 -8.24
C VAL A 176 1.10 -4.10 -6.73
N ILE A 177 1.55 -3.08 -6.01
CA ILE A 177 1.20 -2.96 -4.58
C ILE A 177 -0.22 -2.46 -4.49
N ARG A 178 -1.05 -3.16 -3.72
CA ARG A 178 -2.47 -2.85 -3.55
C ARG A 178 -2.82 -2.44 -2.13
N VAL A 179 -2.38 -3.19 -1.12
CA VAL A 179 -2.82 -2.97 0.26
C VAL A 179 -1.66 -2.96 1.24
N PHE A 180 -1.74 -2.10 2.25
CA PHE A 180 -0.99 -2.21 3.48
C PHE A 180 -1.88 -2.71 4.62
N SER A 181 -1.38 -3.66 5.39
CA SER A 181 -2.03 -4.24 6.57
C SER A 181 -1.05 -4.20 7.74
N GLY A 182 -1.56 -4.20 8.98
CA GLY A 182 -0.72 -4.07 10.17
C GLY A 182 -1.42 -3.40 11.35
N GLY A 183 -0.71 -3.34 12.48
CA GLY A 183 -1.20 -2.65 13.68
C GLY A 183 -1.47 -1.16 13.45
N GLY A 184 -2.21 -0.53 14.37
CA GLY A 184 -2.54 0.90 14.27
C GLY A 184 -1.29 1.80 14.11
N LEU A 185 -0.26 1.55 14.91
CA LEU A 185 1.02 2.28 14.85
C LEU A 185 1.76 2.07 13.51
N ALA A 186 1.70 0.86 12.97
CA ALA A 186 2.32 0.52 11.69
C ALA A 186 1.62 1.26 10.53
N ARG A 187 0.28 1.30 10.55
CA ARG A 187 -0.52 2.02 9.56
C ARG A 187 -0.34 3.53 9.65
N GLN A 188 -0.34 4.08 10.87
CA GLN A 188 -0.04 5.49 11.11
C GLN A 188 1.34 5.87 10.56
N PHE A 189 2.34 5.03 10.78
CA PHE A 189 3.66 5.22 10.19
C PHE A 189 3.61 5.17 8.66
N GLU A 190 2.93 4.18 8.07
CA GLU A 190 2.92 4.01 6.62
C GLU A 190 2.34 5.23 5.89
N ILE A 191 1.30 5.86 6.45
CA ILE A 191 0.61 7.02 5.84
C ILE A 191 1.13 8.39 6.30
N GLY A 192 2.09 8.45 7.22
CA GLY A 192 2.61 9.71 7.77
C GLY A 192 1.70 10.40 8.78
N GLN A 193 0.86 9.64 9.46
CA GLN A 193 0.02 10.09 10.56
C GLN A 193 0.84 10.22 11.86
N GLN A 194 0.45 11.16 12.71
CA GLN A 194 0.92 11.22 14.09
C GLN A 194 0.62 9.91 14.83
N ARG A 195 1.51 9.53 15.74
CA ARG A 195 1.29 8.37 16.62
C ARG A 195 0.62 8.84 17.90
N GLY A 196 -0.61 8.39 18.12
CA GLY A 196 -1.43 8.83 19.25
C GLY A 196 -1.93 10.26 19.12
N GLY A 197 -2.22 10.91 20.25
CA GLY A 197 -2.78 12.26 20.30
C GLY A 197 -4.26 12.34 19.90
N LYS A 198 -4.67 13.53 19.43
CA LYS A 198 -6.07 13.85 19.12
C LYS A 198 -6.63 13.18 17.87
N TYR A 199 -5.81 12.58 17.02
CA TYR A 199 -6.22 11.86 15.80
C TYR A 199 -5.60 10.47 15.76
N PRO A 200 -6.07 9.53 16.63
CA PRO A 200 -5.38 8.26 16.84
C PRO A 200 -5.69 7.22 15.76
N CYS A 201 -6.56 7.49 14.79
CA CYS A 201 -6.92 6.55 13.73
C CYS A 201 -6.60 7.11 12.33
N VAL A 202 -6.36 6.20 11.38
CA VAL A 202 -6.13 6.47 9.96
C VAL A 202 -7.31 7.23 9.32
N CYS A 203 -8.53 7.06 9.85
CA CYS A 203 -9.72 7.75 9.36
C CYS A 203 -9.69 9.27 9.58
N GLY A 204 -8.79 9.81 10.42
CA GLY A 204 -8.69 11.25 10.64
C GLY A 204 -9.82 11.84 11.50
N VAL A 205 -10.63 11.00 12.15
CA VAL A 205 -11.62 11.42 13.17
C VAL A 205 -10.87 11.88 14.43
N HIS A 206 -11.34 12.96 15.04
CA HIS A 206 -10.80 13.45 16.30
C HIS A 206 -11.19 12.50 17.46
N ALA A 207 -10.30 12.29 18.44
CA ALA A 207 -10.44 11.29 19.49
C ALA A 207 -11.75 11.42 20.30
N ASN A 208 -12.22 12.66 20.51
CA ASN A 208 -13.48 12.92 21.21
C ASN A 208 -14.70 12.39 20.45
N ASP A 209 -14.61 12.21 19.13
CA ASP A 209 -15.73 11.79 18.28
C ASP A 209 -15.67 10.28 17.93
N HIS A 210 -14.64 9.55 18.41
CA HIS A 210 -14.47 8.12 18.11
C HIS A 210 -15.59 7.25 18.68
N GLY A 211 -16.24 7.70 19.76
CA GLY A 211 -17.41 7.02 20.34
C GLY A 211 -18.66 7.10 19.46
N THR A 212 -18.67 7.97 18.45
CA THR A 212 -19.83 8.17 17.58
C THR A 212 -19.67 7.39 16.28
N PHE A 213 -20.26 6.19 16.25
CA PHE A 213 -20.19 5.31 15.08
C PHE A 213 -20.59 5.99 13.77
N VAL A 214 -21.64 6.82 13.78
CA VAL A 214 -22.11 7.55 12.58
C VAL A 214 -21.03 8.47 12.01
N ILE A 215 -20.27 9.16 12.87
CA ILE A 215 -19.17 10.02 12.44
C ILE A 215 -18.04 9.16 11.85
N CYS A 216 -17.65 8.09 12.55
CA CYS A 216 -16.60 7.19 12.10
C CYS A 216 -16.93 6.49 10.77
N TYR A 217 -18.20 6.12 10.57
CA TYR A 217 -18.70 5.45 9.37
C TYR A 217 -18.87 6.43 8.19
N GLY A 218 -19.28 7.66 8.47
CA GLY A 218 -19.49 8.69 7.45
C GLY A 218 -18.21 9.28 6.87
N ILE A 219 -17.05 8.96 7.42
CA ILE A 219 -15.77 9.51 6.97
C ILE A 219 -15.07 8.58 5.99
N SER A 220 -14.78 9.11 4.80
CA SER A 220 -13.95 8.44 3.81
C SER A 220 -12.47 8.63 4.15
N PRO A 221 -11.65 7.54 4.16
CA PRO A 221 -10.22 7.66 4.38
C PRO A 221 -9.55 8.39 3.22
N LEU A 222 -8.63 9.31 3.55
CA LEU A 222 -7.82 10.01 2.54
C LEU A 222 -6.87 9.05 1.82
N THR A 223 -6.83 9.15 0.49
CA THR A 223 -5.85 8.53 -0.40
C THR A 223 -4.44 9.06 -0.12
N LEU A 224 -3.42 8.37 -0.64
CA LEU A 224 -2.04 8.84 -0.53
C LEU A 224 -1.82 10.17 -1.26
N ASP A 225 -2.45 10.37 -2.41
CA ASP A 225 -2.34 11.63 -3.16
C ASP A 225 -2.98 12.79 -2.42
N GLU A 226 -4.15 12.61 -1.81
CA GLU A 226 -4.80 13.65 -0.99
C GLU A 226 -3.94 14.00 0.24
N ARG A 227 -3.35 12.98 0.89
CA ARG A 227 -2.43 13.19 2.03
C ARG A 227 -1.20 13.97 1.61
N VAL A 228 -0.61 13.63 0.47
CA VAL A 228 0.54 14.34 -0.10
C VAL A 228 0.16 15.76 -0.52
N GLY A 229 -1.03 15.95 -1.09
CA GLY A 229 -1.57 17.25 -1.47
C GLY A 229 -1.68 18.21 -0.29
N LYS A 230 -2.13 17.73 0.88
CA LYS A 230 -2.18 18.51 2.13
C LYS A 230 -0.81 19.01 2.60
N ILE A 231 0.27 18.45 2.09
CA ILE A 231 1.66 18.79 2.45
C ILE A 231 2.32 19.62 1.34
N LYS A 232 2.14 19.26 0.07
CA LYS A 232 2.86 19.85 -1.08
C LYS A 232 2.60 21.34 -1.27
N SER A 233 1.45 21.85 -0.84
CA SER A 233 1.03 23.23 -1.08
C SER A 233 1.59 24.26 -0.11
N THR A 234 2.55 23.90 0.76
CA THR A 234 2.91 24.77 1.89
C THR A 234 4.40 24.88 2.15
N ARG A 235 4.82 25.86 2.97
CA ARG A 235 6.22 26.06 3.37
C ARG A 235 6.85 24.80 3.98
N SER A 236 6.07 24.04 4.74
CA SER A 236 6.47 22.74 5.32
C SER A 236 6.98 21.75 4.26
N PHE A 237 6.58 21.90 3.00
CA PHE A 237 7.13 21.13 1.90
C PHE A 237 8.59 21.43 1.60
N ASP A 238 9.04 22.68 1.77
CA ASP A 238 10.44 23.04 1.55
C ASP A 238 11.33 22.49 2.66
N GLU A 239 10.85 22.43 3.91
CA GLU A 239 11.55 21.76 5.00
C GLU A 239 11.62 20.23 4.80
N LEU A 240 10.59 19.62 4.22
CA LEU A 240 10.65 18.22 3.80
C LEU A 240 11.71 17.97 2.73
N LYS A 241 11.83 18.85 1.72
CA LYS A 241 12.88 18.74 0.69
C LYS A 241 14.29 18.81 1.29
N LYS A 242 14.46 19.52 2.40
CA LYS A 242 15.72 19.59 3.17
C LYS A 242 15.96 18.36 4.05
N GLY A 243 15.04 17.40 4.07
CA GLY A 243 15.18 16.13 4.81
C GLY A 243 14.50 16.10 6.18
N SER A 244 13.67 17.09 6.53
CA SER A 244 12.84 17.00 7.73
C SER A 244 11.86 15.83 7.62
N LEU A 245 11.72 15.02 8.68
CA LEU A 245 10.75 13.94 8.71
C LEU A 245 9.38 14.36 9.24
N ASN A 246 9.29 15.44 10.02
CA ASN A 246 8.05 15.93 10.62
C ASN A 246 8.01 17.47 10.46
N PRO A 247 7.60 17.99 9.30
CA PRO A 247 7.75 19.41 9.01
C PRO A 247 6.81 20.30 9.84
N PHE A 248 5.71 19.73 10.38
CA PHE A 248 4.77 20.46 11.24
C PHE A 248 5.13 20.41 12.73
N GLN A 249 6.25 19.77 13.10
CA GLN A 249 6.65 19.66 14.49
C GLN A 249 7.37 20.93 14.94
N ASN A 250 6.97 21.46 16.12
CA ASN A 250 7.59 22.61 16.77
C ASN A 250 7.57 23.92 15.95
N LEU A 251 6.55 24.13 15.10
CA LEU A 251 6.35 25.39 14.38
C LEU A 251 6.32 26.59 15.32
N LYS A 252 7.05 27.65 14.97
CA LYS A 252 6.98 28.96 15.66
C LYS A 252 5.67 29.66 15.30
N ASN A 253 5.38 30.78 15.96
CA ASN A 253 4.11 31.48 15.76
C ASN A 253 3.99 31.98 14.32
N ASP A 254 5.06 32.58 13.80
CA ASP A 254 5.13 33.08 12.43
C ASP A 254 5.01 31.93 11.42
N ASP A 255 5.64 30.78 11.71
CA ASP A 255 5.51 29.59 10.86
C ASP A 255 4.08 29.04 10.81
N LEU A 256 3.33 29.13 11.93
CA LEU A 256 1.92 28.72 11.99
C LEU A 256 1.02 29.66 11.18
N ILE A 257 1.30 30.96 11.26
CA ILE A 257 0.61 32.01 10.50
C ILE A 257 0.79 31.74 9.01
N GLU A 258 2.03 31.60 8.55
CA GLU A 258 2.35 31.37 7.14
C GLU A 258 1.74 30.06 6.62
N GLU A 259 1.75 28.98 7.42
CA GLU A 259 1.11 27.72 7.05
C GLU A 259 -0.41 27.84 6.87
N LEU A 260 -1.08 28.58 7.76
CA LEU A 260 -2.53 28.77 7.68
C LEU A 260 -2.92 29.73 6.56
N GLU A 261 -2.15 30.80 6.34
CA GLU A 261 -2.33 31.72 5.22
C GLU A 261 -2.13 31.02 3.87
N SER A 262 -1.13 30.14 3.74
CA SER A 262 -0.91 29.33 2.53
C SER A 262 -2.05 28.36 2.21
N ARG A 263 -3.00 28.18 3.13
CA ARG A 263 -4.18 27.32 3.03
C ARG A 263 -5.49 28.12 3.00
N ASP A 264 -5.39 29.43 2.78
CA ASP A 264 -6.51 30.38 2.73
C ASP A 264 -7.37 30.40 4.01
N ILE A 265 -6.76 30.13 5.17
CA ILE A 265 -7.45 30.21 6.46
C ILE A 265 -7.36 31.63 7.01
N ASN A 266 -8.51 32.23 7.33
CA ASN A 266 -8.55 33.52 8.01
C ASN A 266 -8.05 33.36 9.45
N ILE A 267 -6.92 34.01 9.76
CA ILE A 267 -6.24 33.96 11.05
C ILE A 267 -6.38 35.24 11.88
N HIS A 268 -7.24 36.17 11.46
CA HIS A 268 -7.35 37.48 12.08
C HIS A 268 -7.67 37.37 13.58
N ASN A 269 -6.85 38.03 14.42
CA ASN A 269 -6.93 38.02 15.89
C ASN A 269 -6.79 36.64 16.56
N MET A 270 -6.31 35.60 15.85
CA MET A 270 -6.13 34.29 16.47
C MET A 270 -4.89 34.24 17.36
N LEU A 271 -5.05 33.68 18.56
CA LEU A 271 -3.92 33.39 19.44
C LEU A 271 -3.23 32.08 19.01
N ARG A 272 -1.97 31.91 19.39
CA ARG A 272 -1.18 30.71 19.07
C ARG A 272 -1.91 29.37 19.32
N PRO A 273 -2.65 29.15 20.43
CA PRO A 273 -3.38 27.91 20.65
C PRO A 273 -4.48 27.65 19.61
N GLU A 274 -5.12 28.71 19.11
CA GLU A 274 -6.16 28.64 18.08
C GLU A 274 -5.55 28.34 16.71
N LEU A 275 -4.42 28.97 16.38
CA LEU A 275 -3.64 28.65 15.18
C LEU A 275 -3.26 27.17 15.15
N GLN A 276 -2.70 26.65 16.26
CA GLN A 276 -2.35 25.23 16.37
C GLN A 276 -3.57 24.31 16.25
N LYS A 277 -4.70 24.68 16.85
CA LYS A 277 -5.95 23.91 16.75
C LYS A 277 -6.43 23.85 15.31
N ASN A 278 -6.50 24.99 14.61
CA ASN A 278 -6.93 25.06 13.21
C ASN A 278 -6.03 24.22 12.30
N LEU A 279 -4.71 24.33 12.44
CA LEU A 279 -3.78 23.54 11.65
C LEU A 279 -3.94 22.03 11.96
N SER A 280 -4.06 21.66 13.23
CA SER A 280 -4.27 20.27 13.63
C SER A 280 -5.58 19.69 13.08
N THR A 281 -6.64 20.49 13.04
CA THR A 281 -7.93 20.09 12.49
C THR A 281 -7.85 19.91 10.98
N LEU A 282 -7.21 20.85 10.27
CA LEU A 282 -7.05 20.78 8.82
C LEU A 282 -6.22 19.57 8.37
N LEU A 283 -5.17 19.26 9.12
CA LEU A 283 -4.28 18.13 8.83
C LEU A 283 -4.87 16.77 9.25
N HIS A 284 -5.91 16.74 10.09
CA HIS A 284 -6.48 15.50 10.62
C HIS A 284 -5.42 14.53 11.18
N GLY A 285 -4.38 15.07 11.82
CA GLY A 285 -3.26 14.30 12.37
C GLY A 285 -2.17 13.87 11.38
N ILE A 286 -2.22 14.30 10.12
CA ILE A 286 -1.09 14.14 9.18
C ILE A 286 0.07 14.98 9.70
N CYS A 287 1.22 14.35 9.96
CA CYS A 287 2.40 15.04 10.48
C CYS A 287 3.60 14.97 9.53
N ARG A 288 3.54 14.13 8.49
CA ARG A 288 4.60 13.95 7.50
C ARG A 288 4.11 13.26 6.23
N GLN A 289 4.99 13.15 5.24
CA GLN A 289 4.69 12.36 4.05
C GLN A 289 4.56 10.86 4.33
N PRO A 290 3.78 10.13 3.52
CA PRO A 290 3.73 8.67 3.56
C PRO A 290 5.12 8.04 3.47
N ALA A 291 5.31 6.91 4.16
CA ALA A 291 6.62 6.29 4.36
C ALA A 291 7.35 5.97 3.05
N LEU A 292 6.64 5.58 1.99
CA LEU A 292 7.21 5.24 0.68
C LEU A 292 7.47 6.47 -0.22
N MET A 293 7.25 7.69 0.29
CA MET A 293 7.43 8.94 -0.45
C MET A 293 8.40 9.89 0.25
N THR A 294 8.83 9.58 1.48
CA THR A 294 9.64 10.49 2.30
C THR A 294 11.02 10.82 1.70
N THR A 295 11.66 9.89 0.99
CA THR A 295 12.97 10.14 0.35
C THR A 295 12.86 10.72 -1.05
N THR A 296 11.65 10.80 -1.60
CA THR A 296 11.36 11.30 -2.95
C THR A 296 10.15 12.23 -2.93
N PRO A 297 10.19 13.31 -2.12
CA PRO A 297 9.01 14.10 -1.78
C PRO A 297 8.34 14.81 -2.96
N THR A 298 9.07 14.96 -4.07
CA THR A 298 8.61 15.58 -5.31
C THR A 298 7.88 14.62 -6.24
N LEU A 299 8.15 13.31 -6.15
CA LEU A 299 7.53 12.31 -7.02
C LEU A 299 6.02 12.19 -6.72
N SER A 300 5.26 11.79 -7.73
CA SER A 300 3.85 11.44 -7.56
C SER A 300 3.70 9.96 -7.21
N THR A 301 2.54 9.60 -6.67
CA THR A 301 2.18 8.18 -6.42
C THR A 301 2.29 7.34 -7.70
N TYR A 302 1.92 7.91 -8.85
CA TYR A 302 2.03 7.25 -10.15
C TYR A 302 3.47 6.85 -10.49
N HIS A 303 4.43 7.77 -10.36
CA HIS A 303 5.85 7.49 -10.65
C HIS A 303 6.45 6.44 -9.71
N LEU A 304 5.85 6.23 -8.53
CA LEU A 304 6.28 5.23 -7.54
C LEU A 304 5.49 3.92 -7.60
N ASN A 305 4.57 3.77 -8.57
CA ASN A 305 3.62 2.63 -8.65
C ASN A 305 2.75 2.47 -7.39
N LEU A 306 2.35 3.59 -6.79
CA LEU A 306 1.53 3.67 -5.57
C LEU A 306 0.12 4.21 -5.81
N ASN A 307 -0.27 4.46 -7.06
CA ASN A 307 -1.58 5.01 -7.43
C ASN A 307 -2.76 4.16 -6.91
N ASN A 308 -2.56 2.86 -6.76
CA ASN A 308 -3.57 1.93 -6.25
C ASN A 308 -3.26 1.45 -4.82
N TYR A 309 -2.29 2.06 -4.12
CA TYR A 309 -1.86 1.60 -2.81
C TYR A 309 -2.76 2.15 -1.69
N GLU A 310 -3.46 1.24 -1.03
CA GLU A 310 -4.46 1.55 -0.01
C GLU A 310 -3.98 1.16 1.39
N ILE A 311 -4.25 2.02 2.37
CA ILE A 311 -3.99 1.75 3.77
C ILE A 311 -5.30 1.94 4.54
N PHE A 312 -5.93 0.83 4.91
CA PHE A 312 -7.25 0.87 5.52
C PHE A 312 -7.20 1.14 7.03
N GLY A 313 -8.18 1.88 7.52
CA GLY A 313 -8.37 2.13 8.96
C GLY A 313 -8.82 0.89 9.74
N MET A 314 -9.35 -0.11 9.06
CA MET A 314 -9.62 -1.46 9.58
C MET A 314 -9.34 -2.49 8.49
N GLU A 315 -8.95 -3.70 8.87
CA GLU A 315 -8.85 -4.78 7.90
C GLU A 315 -10.27 -5.24 7.54
N PRO A 316 -10.57 -5.52 6.26
CA PRO A 316 -11.84 -6.10 5.90
C PRO A 316 -12.00 -7.42 6.66
N LEU A 317 -13.16 -7.61 7.29
CA LEU A 317 -13.48 -8.90 7.89
C LEU A 317 -13.44 -9.95 6.77
N PRO A 318 -12.80 -11.10 6.99
CA PRO A 318 -12.93 -12.20 6.04
C PRO A 318 -14.42 -12.50 5.86
N PRO A 319 -14.87 -12.81 4.63
CA PRO A 319 -16.23 -13.26 4.43
C PRO A 319 -16.49 -14.47 5.35
N ILE A 320 -17.56 -14.39 6.14
CA ILE A 320 -18.01 -15.43 7.07
C ILE A 320 -18.55 -16.62 6.28
#